data_AF-A0A7W6BUV8-F1
#
_entry.id   AF-A0A7W6BUV8-F1
#
_cell.length_a   1.000
_cell.length_b   1.000
_cell.length_c   1.000
_cell.angle_alpha   90.00
_cell.angle_beta   90.00
_cell.angle_gamma   90.00
#
_symmetry.space_group_name_H-M   'P 1'
#
loop_
_entity.id
_entity.type
_entity.pdbx_description
1 polymer ?
#
loop_
_entity_poly.entity_id
_entity_poly.type
_entity_poly.pdbx_seq_one_letter_code
_entity_poly.pdbx_strand_id
1 'polypeptide(L)'
;MAHIREQFSLSLGSYGRPRMTMELREVGLDVGERRVGRLMKINGIKPVRTRKHKVTTDSLHRLGIAANWLDGDFAADAPNRKWAGDITYI
;
A
#
# COMPACT_ATOMS: atom_id res chain seq x y z
N MET A 1 -12.47 8.08 23.07
CA MET A 1 -12.97 7.26 21.93
C MET A 1 -13.24 8.09 20.67
N ALA A 2 -13.21 9.44 20.71
CA ALA A 2 -13.36 10.31 19.55
C ALA A 2 -12.23 10.14 18.50
N HIS A 3 -10.98 9.96 18.95
CA HIS A 3 -9.80 9.94 18.08
C HIS A 3 -9.80 8.84 16.99
N ILE A 4 -10.40 7.66 17.22
CA ILE A 4 -10.37 6.59 16.21
C ILE A 4 -11.32 6.85 15.04
N ARG A 5 -12.47 7.48 15.30
CA ARG A 5 -13.43 7.84 14.23
C ARG A 5 -12.94 9.06 13.45
N GLU A 6 -12.38 10.02 14.17
CA GLU A 6 -11.73 11.19 13.60
C GLU A 6 -10.58 10.79 12.67
N GLN A 7 -9.62 9.99 13.15
CA GLN A 7 -8.50 9.54 12.33
C GLN A 7 -8.95 8.71 11.12
N PHE A 8 -9.98 7.89 11.30
CA PHE A 8 -10.55 7.13 10.19
C PHE A 8 -11.19 8.03 9.13
N SER A 9 -11.88 9.09 9.56
CA SER A 9 -12.45 10.10 8.67
C SER A 9 -11.36 10.90 7.94
N LEU A 10 -10.29 11.29 8.63
CA LEU A 10 -9.13 11.96 8.05
C LEU A 10 -8.44 11.07 6.98
N SER A 11 -8.44 9.75 7.19
CA SER A 11 -7.94 8.80 6.19
C SER A 11 -8.87 8.56 4.99
N LEU A 12 -10.01 9.27 4.91
CA LEU A 12 -11.08 9.03 3.94
C LEU A 12 -11.59 7.57 3.97
N GLY A 13 -11.54 6.96 5.14
CA GLY A 13 -11.90 5.57 5.36
C GLY A 13 -10.93 4.55 4.76
N SER A 14 -9.74 4.93 4.32
CA SER A 14 -8.80 4.01 3.65
C SER A 14 -7.96 3.17 4.61
N TYR A 15 -7.75 3.65 5.85
CA TYR A 15 -6.78 3.04 6.76
C TYR A 15 -7.31 1.82 7.51
N GLY A 16 -6.55 0.73 7.41
CA GLY A 16 -6.72 -0.48 8.21
C GLY A 16 -5.98 -0.42 9.54
N ARG A 17 -6.09 -1.49 10.34
CA ARG A 17 -5.50 -1.60 11.69
C ARG A 17 -4.03 -1.17 11.80
N PRO A 18 -3.10 -1.57 10.91
CA PRO A 18 -1.70 -1.18 11.03
C PRO A 18 -1.49 0.33 10.88
N ARG A 19 -2.03 0.92 9.79
CA ARG A 19 -1.99 2.37 9.53
C ARG A 19 -2.67 3.16 10.66
N MET A 20 -3.88 2.76 11.06
CA MET A 20 -4.58 3.38 12.19
C MET A 20 -3.76 3.34 13.49
N THR A 21 -2.96 2.29 13.72
CA THR A 21 -2.12 2.20 14.93
C THR A 21 -0.94 3.17 14.87
N MET A 22 -0.31 3.32 13.70
CA MET A 22 0.78 4.29 13.52
C MET A 22 0.28 5.72 13.72
N GLU A 23 -0.82 6.08 13.07
CA GLU A 23 -1.44 7.40 13.17
C GLU A 23 -1.84 7.75 14.61
N LEU A 24 -2.45 6.82 15.34
CA LEU A 24 -2.81 7.02 16.74
C LEU A 24 -1.57 7.22 17.63
N ARG A 25 -0.45 6.57 17.32
CA ARG A 25 0.82 6.77 18.03
C ARG A 25 1.47 8.11 17.70
N GLU A 26 1.40 8.55 16.45
CA GLU A 26 1.92 9.84 16.01
C GLU A 26 1.20 11.01 16.70
N VAL A 27 -0.10 10.88 16.96
CA VAL A 27 -0.85 11.86 17.78
C VAL A 27 -0.64 11.70 19.29
N GLY A 28 0.33 10.88 19.72
CA GLY A 28 0.76 10.73 21.11
C GLY A 28 0.01 9.68 21.92
N LEU A 29 -0.82 8.83 21.31
CA LEU A 29 -1.52 7.76 22.03
C LEU A 29 -0.69 6.48 22.05
N ASP A 30 -0.33 6.02 23.26
CA ASP A 30 0.27 4.69 23.42
C ASP A 30 -0.81 3.60 23.27
N VAL A 31 -0.94 3.07 22.05
CA VAL A 31 -1.88 2.00 21.71
C VAL A 31 -1.20 0.89 20.91
N GLY A 32 -1.54 -0.35 21.26
CA GLY A 32 -1.14 -1.54 20.50
C GLY A 32 -2.17 -1.92 19.43
N GLU A 33 -1.72 -2.59 18.37
CA GLU A 33 -2.57 -2.99 17.24
C GLU A 33 -3.81 -3.80 17.67
N ARG A 34 -3.66 -4.72 18.64
CA ARG A 34 -4.79 -5.54 19.13
C ARG A 34 -5.92 -4.67 19.70
N ARG A 35 -5.56 -3.60 20.42
CA ARG A 35 -6.51 -2.64 20.99
C ARG A 35 -7.18 -1.83 19.89
N VAL A 36 -6.40 -1.33 18.92
CA VAL A 36 -6.93 -0.61 17.76
C VAL A 36 -7.89 -1.48 16.96
N GLY A 37 -7.53 -2.73 16.67
CA GLY A 37 -8.41 -3.68 15.98
C GLY A 37 -9.72 -3.94 16.71
N ARG A 38 -9.69 -4.07 18.05
CA ARG A 38 -10.90 -4.20 18.87
C ARG A 38 -11.76 -2.94 18.77
N LEU A 39 -11.16 -1.76 18.88
CA LEU A 39 -11.88 -0.49 18.76
C LEU A 39 -12.49 -0.30 17.37
N MET A 40 -11.77 -0.63 16.30
CA MET A 40 -12.30 -0.60 14.93
C MET A 40 -13.53 -1.52 14.81
N LYS A 41 -13.44 -2.75 15.33
CA LYS A 41 -14.57 -3.71 15.32
C LYS A 41 -15.80 -3.19 16.07
N ILE A 42 -15.62 -2.69 17.30
CA ILE A 42 -16.71 -2.14 18.12
C ILE A 42 -17.36 -0.93 17.44
N ASN A 43 -16.59 -0.14 16.70
CA ASN A 43 -17.07 1.04 15.99
C ASN A 43 -17.54 0.76 14.55
N GLY A 44 -17.56 -0.50 14.10
CA GLY A 44 -17.95 -0.84 12.73
C GLY A 44 -17.00 -0.31 11.64
N ILE A 45 -15.80 0.11 12.02
CA ILE A 45 -14.81 0.70 11.11
C ILE A 45 -14.16 -0.42 10.29
N LYS A 46 -14.27 -0.30 8.96
CA LYS A 46 -13.62 -1.19 7.99
C LYS A 46 -13.02 -0.33 6.87
N PRO A 47 -11.76 -0.58 6.46
CA PRO A 47 -11.15 0.18 5.39
C PRO A 47 -11.95 0.01 4.09
N VAL A 48 -12.28 1.13 3.46
CA VAL A 48 -12.98 1.21 2.19
C VAL A 48 -11.94 1.24 1.07
N ARG A 49 -11.98 0.23 0.20
CA ARG A 49 -11.16 0.19 -1.00
C ARG A 49 -11.97 0.74 -2.18
N THR A 50 -11.73 1.99 -2.54
CA THR A 50 -12.49 2.71 -3.58
C THR A 50 -12.22 2.23 -5.00
N ARG A 51 -11.06 1.60 -5.26
CA ARG A 51 -10.71 1.07 -6.59
C ARG A 51 -10.46 -0.44 -6.55
N LYS A 52 -11.11 -1.16 -7.46
CA LYS A 52 -10.74 -2.55 -7.76
C LYS A 52 -9.30 -2.55 -8.28
N HIS A 53 -8.54 -3.58 -7.90
CA HIS A 53 -7.22 -3.81 -8.47
C HIS A 53 -7.37 -3.97 -10.00
N LYS A 54 -6.69 -3.11 -10.78
CA LYS A 54 -6.63 -3.25 -12.24
C LYS A 54 -5.36 -4.01 -12.57
N VAL A 55 -5.50 -5.19 -13.16
CA VAL A 55 -4.38 -5.90 -13.75
C VAL A 55 -3.96 -5.14 -15.00
N THR A 56 -2.78 -4.53 -14.98
CA THR A 56 -2.23 -3.76 -16.10
C THR A 56 -1.45 -4.63 -17.07
N THR A 57 -1.07 -5.84 -16.65
CA THR A 57 -0.19 -6.74 -17.39
C THR A 57 -0.91 -8.05 -17.64
N ASP A 58 -1.13 -8.39 -18.91
CA ASP A 58 -1.57 -9.72 -19.30
C ASP A 58 -0.34 -10.61 -19.49
N SER A 59 0.01 -11.37 -18.45
CA SER A 59 1.11 -12.34 -18.51
C SER A 59 0.77 -13.59 -19.34
N LEU A 60 -0.48 -13.77 -19.77
CA LEU A 60 -0.96 -14.90 -20.56
C LEU A 60 -1.17 -14.52 -22.04
N HIS A 61 -0.38 -13.58 -22.56
CA HIS A 61 -0.42 -13.19 -23.96
C HIS A 61 0.33 -14.19 -24.86
N ARG A 62 -0.06 -14.29 -26.14
CA ARG A 62 0.60 -15.16 -27.14
C ARG A 62 1.84 -14.55 -27.80
N LEU A 63 2.21 -13.32 -27.45
CA LEU A 63 3.42 -12.67 -27.94
C LEU A 63 4.66 -13.29 -27.29
N GLY A 64 5.81 -13.22 -27.97
CA GLY A 64 7.08 -13.66 -27.40
C GLY A 64 7.43 -12.84 -26.16
N ILE A 65 7.77 -13.53 -25.06
CA ILE A 65 8.25 -12.89 -23.84
C ILE A 65 9.75 -12.63 -24.01
N ALA A 66 10.17 -11.36 -23.91
CA ALA A 66 11.59 -11.02 -23.90
C ALA A 66 12.26 -11.61 -22.65
N ALA A 67 13.48 -12.12 -22.78
CA ALA A 67 14.24 -12.62 -21.64
C ALA A 67 14.44 -11.51 -20.60
N ASN A 68 14.19 -11.83 -19.32
CA ASN A 68 14.47 -10.92 -18.22
C ASN A 68 15.97 -10.95 -17.91
N TRP A 69 16.76 -10.12 -18.60
CA TRP A 69 18.21 -10.04 -18.42
C TRP A 69 18.64 -9.51 -17.05
N LEU A 70 17.77 -8.76 -16.37
CA LEU A 70 18.08 -8.21 -15.05
C LEU A 70 17.92 -9.27 -13.97
N ASP A 71 16.88 -10.09 -14.05
CA ASP A 71 16.54 -11.13 -13.05
C ASP A 71 16.67 -10.68 -11.58
N GLY A 72 16.34 -9.41 -11.31
CA GLY A 72 16.43 -8.82 -9.97
C GLY A 72 17.82 -8.32 -9.56
N ASP A 73 18.85 -8.49 -10.40
CA ASP A 73 20.16 -7.86 -10.23
C ASP A 73 20.17 -6.45 -10.84
N PHE A 74 20.14 -5.45 -9.97
CA PHE A 74 20.19 -4.03 -10.34
C PHE A 74 21.59 -3.41 -10.18
N ALA A 75 22.57 -4.18 -9.68
CA ALA A 75 23.95 -3.68 -9.56
C ALA A 75 24.57 -3.53 -10.96
N ALA A 76 25.36 -2.48 -11.17
CA ALA A 76 26.02 -2.23 -12.44
C ALA A 76 27.48 -1.81 -12.22
N ASP A 77 28.41 -2.44 -12.95
CA ASP A 77 29.84 -2.16 -12.83
C ASP A 77 30.24 -0.78 -13.39
N ALA A 78 29.39 -0.21 -14.24
CA ALA A 78 29.59 1.10 -14.85
C ALA A 78 28.23 1.73 -15.25
N PRO A 79 28.18 3.05 -15.47
CA PRO A 79 27.03 3.71 -16.06
C PRO A 79 26.61 3.11 -17.41
N ASN A 80 25.34 3.27 -17.78
CA ASN A 80 24.75 2.82 -19.06
C ASN A 80 24.77 1.30 -19.31
N ARG A 81 24.90 0.46 -18.28
CA ARG A 81 24.84 -1.02 -18.41
C ARG A 81 23.46 -1.61 -18.19
N LYS A 82 22.64 -0.99 -17.35
CA LYS A 82 21.28 -1.42 -17.02
C LYS A 82 20.36 -0.20 -17.04
N TRP A 83 19.24 -0.29 -17.74
CA TRP A 83 18.29 0.81 -17.94
C TRP A 83 16.92 0.35 -17.43
N ALA A 84 16.28 1.18 -16.61
CA ALA A 84 14.93 0.95 -16.10
C ALA A 84 14.15 2.26 -16.16
N GLY A 85 12.86 2.18 -16.45
CA GLY A 85 11.97 3.33 -16.50
C GLY A 85 10.52 2.91 -16.35
N ASP A 86 9.68 3.85 -15.93
CA ASP A 86 8.24 3.71 -15.81
C ASP A 86 7.51 4.62 -16.81
N ILE A 87 6.30 4.24 -17.18
CA ILE A 87 5.43 5.07 -18.03
C ILE A 87 4.28 5.57 -17.14
N THR A 88 4.22 6.89 -16.96
CA THR A 88 3.10 7.56 -16.30
C THR A 88 2.15 8.12 -17.35
N TYR A 89 0.88 7.70 -17.32
CA TYR A 89 -0.19 8.31 -18.11
C TYR A 89 -0.70 9.55 -17.36
N ILE A 90 -0.59 10.73 -17.98
CA ILE A 90 -1.11 12.01 -17.48
C ILE A 90 -2.51 12.23 -18.06
#